data_AF-A0A938T4U0-F1
#
_entry.id   AF-A0A938T4U0-F1
#
_cell.length_a   1.000
_cell.length_b   1.000
_cell.length_c   1.000
_cell.angle_alpha   90.00
_cell.angle_beta   90.00
_cell.angle_gamma   90.00
#
_symmetry.space_group_name_H-M   'P 1'
#
loop_
_entity.id
_entity.type
_entity.pdbx_description
1 polymer ?
#
loop_
_entity_poly.entity_id
_entity_poly.type
_entity_poly.pdbx_seq_one_letter_code
_entity_poly.pdbx_strand_id
1 'polypeptide(L)' 'MFIEETAQGRLYGKTGSGTDDQGNFVLGWFVGYVESQGKVYAFACAVQGENVMSRNARAIVESVFQKQGLL' A
#
# COMPACT_ATOMS: atom_id res chain seq x y z
N MET A 1 -3.48 10.74 -2.29
CA MET A 1 -2.60 11.52 -1.40
C MET A 1 -1.17 11.13 -1.72
N PHE A 2 -0.24 12.09 -1.85
CA PHE A 2 1.18 11.80 -2.07
C PHE A 2 1.76 11.05 -0.87
N ILE A 3 2.57 10.03 -1.13
CA ILE A 3 3.17 9.17 -0.11
C ILE A 3 4.69 9.28 -0.11
N GLU A 4 5.31 9.10 -1.29
CA GLU A 4 6.77 9.04 -1.44
C GLU A 4 7.19 9.32 -2.90
N GLU A 5 8.42 9.80 -3.09
CA GLU A 5 9.08 9.95 -4.38
C GLU A 5 10.49 9.36 -4.30
N THR A 6 10.86 8.59 -5.32
CA THR A 6 12.20 8.02 -5.51
C THR A 6 12.72 8.39 -6.90
N ALA A 7 13.93 7.93 -7.25
CA ALA A 7 14.44 8.12 -8.61
C ALA A 7 13.63 7.32 -9.66
N GLN A 8 12.91 6.28 -9.23
CA GLN A 8 12.19 5.34 -10.07
C GLN A 8 10.72 5.74 -10.28
N GLY A 9 10.10 6.39 -9.28
CA GLY A 9 8.70 6.75 -9.37
C GLY A 9 8.14 7.50 -8.17
N ARG A 10 6.85 7.82 -8.26
CA ARG A 10 6.07 8.54 -7.25
C ARG A 10 4.88 7.71 -6.80
N LEU A 11 4.75 7.51 -5.50
CA LEU A 11 3.69 6.72 -4.89
C LEU A 11 2.58 7.62 -4.36
N TYR A 12 1.35 7.30 -4.75
CA TYR A 12 0.14 7.94 -4.25
C TYR A 12 -0.81 6.88 -3.72
N GLY A 13 -1.52 7.17 -2.63
CA GLY A 13 -2.56 6.26 -2.17
C GLY A 13 -3.20 6.68 -0.86
N LYS A 14 -4.03 5.79 -0.34
CA LYS A 14 -4.67 5.92 0.97
C LYS A 14 -4.66 4.57 1.69
N THR A 15 -4.25 4.63 2.95
CA THR A 15 -4.27 3.52 3.88
C THR A 15 -5.60 3.45 4.63
N GLY A 16 -5.98 2.25 5.08
CA GLY A 16 -6.99 2.07 6.11
C GLY A 16 -6.84 0.74 6.83
N SER A 17 -7.39 0.69 8.04
CA SER A 17 -7.39 -0.48 8.90
C SER A 17 -8.82 -0.75 9.34
N GLY A 18 -9.16 -2.02 9.51
CA GLY A 18 -10.46 -2.48 10.00
C GLY A 18 -10.27 -3.33 11.26
N THR A 19 -11.18 -3.14 12.22
CA THR A 19 -11.28 -3.99 13.41
C THR A 19 -12.45 -4.96 13.29
N ASP A 20 -12.38 -6.07 14.02
CA ASP A 20 -13.55 -6.91 14.28
C ASP A 20 -14.48 -6.24 15.32
N ASP A 21 -15.57 -6.93 15.67
CA ASP A 21 -16.56 -6.47 16.66
C ASP A 21 -16.01 -6.34 18.08
N GLN A 22 -14.84 -6.93 18.36
CA GLN A 22 -14.15 -6.86 19.65
C GLN A 22 -13.09 -5.74 19.68
N GLY A 23 -12.88 -5.04 18.55
CA GLY A 23 -11.89 -3.98 18.41
C GLY A 23 -10.49 -4.48 18.06
N ASN A 24 -10.31 -5.77 17.76
CA ASN A 24 -9.02 -6.30 17.32
C ASN A 24 -8.78 -5.93 15.85
N PHE A 25 -7.57 -5.49 15.51
CA PHE A 25 -7.21 -5.23 14.12
C PHE A 25 -7.12 -6.54 13.33
N VAL A 26 -7.91 -6.64 12.26
CA VAL A 26 -8.02 -7.86 11.43
C VAL A 26 -7.84 -7.59 9.94
N LEU A 27 -7.83 -6.32 9.54
CA LEU A 27 -7.78 -5.92 8.14
C LEU A 27 -6.89 -4.68 7.97
N GLY A 28 -6.02 -4.71 6.97
CA GLY A 28 -5.27 -3.55 6.50
C GLY A 28 -5.37 -3.43 4.98
N TRP A 29 -5.58 -2.23 4.47
CA TRP A 29 -5.53 -1.97 3.03
C TRP A 29 -4.68 -0.75 2.68
N PHE A 30 -4.18 -0.79 1.45
CA PHE A 30 -3.53 0.33 0.79
C PHE A 30 -3.93 0.32 -0.68
N VAL A 31 -4.58 1.40 -1.12
CA VAL A 31 -5.12 1.55 -2.48
C VAL A 31 -4.60 2.85 -3.06
N GLY A 32 -4.21 2.86 -4.33
CA GLY A 32 -3.62 4.02 -4.95
C GLY A 32 -3.07 3.76 -6.34
N TYR A 33 -2.06 4.54 -6.71
CA TYR A 33 -1.32 4.38 -7.96
C TYR A 33 0.15 4.76 -7.79
N VAL A 34 1.01 4.19 -8.62
CA VAL A 34 2.40 4.60 -8.79
C VAL A 34 2.62 5.18 -10.18
N GLU A 35 3.28 6.31 -10.26
CA GLU A 35 3.76 6.90 -11.51
C GLU A 35 5.23 6.49 -11.70
N SER A 36 5.54 5.78 -12.78
CA SER A 36 6.91 5.34 -13.08
C SER A 36 7.11 5.17 -14.58
N GLN A 37 8.26 5.62 -15.09
CA GLN A 37 8.65 5.50 -16.52
C GLN A 37 7.58 6.04 -17.49
N GLY A 38 6.95 7.17 -17.14
CA GLY A 38 5.90 7.79 -17.95
C GLY A 38 4.56 7.03 -17.98
N LYS A 39 4.39 6.02 -17.11
CA LYS A 39 3.16 5.23 -16.97
C LYS A 39 2.58 5.38 -15.57
N VAL A 40 1.28 5.15 -15.46
CA VAL A 40 0.54 5.13 -14.21
C VAL A 40 0.00 3.72 -13.98
N TYR A 41 0.31 3.13 -12.83
CA TYR A 41 -0.15 1.80 -12.43
C TYR A 41 -1.04 1.91 -11.20
N ALA A 42 -2.33 1.63 -11.36
CA ALA A 42 -3.25 1.52 -10.24
C ALA A 42 -3.03 0.21 -9.47
N PHE A 43 -3.20 0.23 -8.15
CA PHE A 43 -3.09 -0.95 -7.31
C PHE A 43 -4.11 -0.93 -6.18
N ALA A 44 -4.44 -2.13 -5.69
CA ALA A 44 -5.16 -2.34 -4.44
C ALA A 44 -4.53 -3.52 -3.71
N CYS A 45 -4.16 -3.31 -2.45
CA CYS A 45 -3.66 -4.36 -1.57
C CYS A 45 -4.53 -4.41 -0.33
N ALA A 46 -5.06 -5.60 -0.03
CA ALA A 46 -5.75 -5.90 1.22
C ALA A 46 -5.06 -7.10 1.87
N VAL A 47 -4.88 -7.01 3.19
CA VAL A 47 -4.25 -8.06 4.00
C VAL A 47 -5.17 -8.32 5.18
N GLN A 48 -5.51 -9.58 5.41
CA GLN A 48 -6.39 -10.02 6.48
C GLN A 48 -5.64 -10.99 7.39
N GLY A 49 -5.83 -10.85 8.69
CA GLY A 49 -5.20 -11.70 9.70
C GLY A 49 -5.12 -11.01 11.06
N GLU A 50 -4.74 -11.77 12.09
CA GLU A 50 -4.61 -11.24 13.44
C GLU A 50 -3.57 -10.12 13.54
N ASN A 51 -3.93 -9.01 14.18
CA ASN A 51 -3.08 -7.83 14.37
C ASN A 51 -2.53 -7.21 13.07
N VAL A 52 -3.22 -7.43 11.95
CA VAL A 52 -2.88 -6.85 10.66
C VAL A 52 -3.51 -5.46 10.53
N MET A 53 -2.70 -4.50 10.10
CA MET A 53 -3.13 -3.10 9.90
C MET A 53 -2.65 -2.58 8.56
N SER A 54 -3.05 -1.35 8.21
CA SER A 54 -2.65 -0.70 6.97
C SER A 54 -1.14 -0.63 6.74
N ARG A 55 -0.33 -0.59 7.81
CA ARG A 55 1.15 -0.59 7.71
C ARG A 55 1.69 -1.85 7.04
N ASN A 56 1.01 -2.98 7.22
CA ASN A 56 1.38 -4.25 6.62
C ASN A 56 1.10 -4.21 5.10
N ALA A 57 -0.09 -3.75 4.71
CA ALA A 57 -0.46 -3.58 3.30
C ALA A 57 0.49 -2.59 2.59
N ARG A 58 0.82 -1.47 3.25
CA ARG A 58 1.79 -0.48 2.73
C ARG A 58 3.17 -1.10 2.51
N ALA A 59 3.71 -1.79 3.50
CA ALA A 59 5.03 -2.42 3.41
C ALA A 59 5.11 -3.48 2.28
N ILE A 60 4.02 -4.24 2.07
CA ILE A 60 3.93 -5.21 0.97
C ILE A 60 3.99 -4.49 -0.38
N VAL A 61 3.19 -3.43 -0.57
CA VAL A 61 3.16 -2.66 -1.82
C VAL A 61 4.51 -2.03 -2.11
N GLU A 62 5.12 -1.36 -1.13
CA GLU A 62 6.46 -0.76 -1.27
C GLU A 62 7.50 -1.82 -1.64
N SER A 63 7.49 -2.99 -0.98
CA SER A 63 8.42 -4.08 -1.30
C SER A 63 8.22 -4.63 -2.73
N VAL A 64 6.98 -4.78 -3.18
CA VAL A 64 6.67 -5.25 -4.54
C VAL A 64 7.15 -4.22 -5.57
N PHE A 65 6.89 -2.94 -5.35
CA PHE A 65 7.28 -1.88 -6.28
C PHE A 65 8.80 -1.68 -6.34
N GLN A 66 9.49 -1.76 -5.20
CA GLN A 66 10.96 -1.76 -5.18
C GLN A 66 11.54 -2.94 -5.96
N LYS A 67 10.99 -4.14 -5.78
CA LYS A 67 11.43 -5.34 -6.53
C LYS A 67 11.13 -5.27 -8.03
N GLN A 68 10.11 -4.51 -8.42
CA GLN A 68 9.74 -4.29 -9.82
C GLN A 68 10.39 -3.04 -10.44
N GLY A 69 11.16 -2.26 -9.66
CA GLY A 69 11.78 -1.02 -10.13
C GLY A 69 10.78 0.11 -10.42
N LEU A 70 9.63 0.11 -9.72
CA LEU A 70 8.59 1.13 -9.81
C LEU A 70 8.70 2.19 -8.70
N LEU A 71 9.32 1.83 -7.57
CA LEU A 71 9.79 2.72 -6.49
C LEU A 71 11.26 2.46 -6.20
#